data_AF-A0A0B8P6Z8-F1
#
_entry.id   AF-A0A0B8P6Z8-F1
#
_cell.length_a   1.000
_cell.length_b   1.000
_cell.length_c   1.000
_cell.angle_alpha   90.00
_cell.angle_beta   90.00
_cell.angle_gamma   90.00
#
_symmetry.space_group_name_H-M   'P 1'
#
loop_
_entity.id
_entity.type
_entity.pdbx_description
1 polymer ?
#
loop_
_entity_poly.entity_id
_entity_poly.type
_entity_poly.pdbx_seq_one_letter_code
_entity_poly.pdbx_strand_id
1 'polypeptide(L)'
;MRVGDWKILYTYQECHGIDAWRCPLTKARMPYIFNLRQDPYETAPFEAGEYDQWMVEHLPFMYLGSATTFEWLQSFQEFPPRQVPGTWSIDQIVEKMQIWQRAQYK
;
A
#
# COMPACT_ATOMS: atom_id res chain seq x y z
N MET A 1 -0.34 4.52 -5.43
CA MET A 1 -1.11 5.49 -6.24
C MET A 1 -0.19 6.11 -7.28
N ARG A 2 -0.66 6.35 -8.51
CA ARG A 2 0.12 7.07 -9.54
C ARG A 2 -0.66 8.30 -10.00
N VAL A 3 -0.02 9.46 -9.98
CA VAL A 3 -0.56 10.74 -10.44
C VAL A 3 0.44 11.34 -11.42
N GLY A 4 0.20 11.14 -12.72
CA GLY A 4 1.14 11.52 -13.77
C GLY A 4 2.48 10.78 -13.62
N ASP A 5 3.56 11.53 -13.48
CA ASP A 5 4.91 11.01 -13.27
C ASP A 5 5.20 10.61 -11.81
N TRP A 6 4.36 11.02 -10.87
CA TRP A 6 4.54 10.76 -9.45
C TRP A 6 3.88 9.45 -9.03
N LYS A 7 4.63 8.60 -8.33
CA LYS A 7 4.12 7.39 -7.67
C LYS A 7 4.28 7.54 -6.17
N ILE A 8 3.23 7.20 -5.44
CA ILE A 8 3.22 7.14 -3.98
C ILE A 8 2.93 5.72 -3.53
N LEU A 9 3.76 5.23 -2.61
CA LEU A 9 3.71 3.86 -2.10
C LEU A 9 3.41 3.89 -0.60
N TYR A 10 2.19 3.47 -0.23
CA TYR A 10 1.72 3.39 1.16
C TYR A 10 2.16 2.12 1.89
N THR A 11 2.33 1.04 1.13
CA THR A 11 2.77 -0.27 1.60
C THR A 11 3.85 -0.77 0.67
N TYR A 12 4.97 -1.24 1.21
CA TYR A 12 6.09 -1.71 0.42
C TYR A 12 6.44 -3.15 0.78
N GLN A 13 7.10 -3.83 -0.17
CA GLN A 13 7.55 -5.20 -0.02
C GLN A 13 9.06 -5.20 0.22
N GLU A 14 9.48 -5.74 1.36
CA GLU A 14 10.91 -5.82 1.72
C GLU A 14 11.60 -7.06 1.13
N CYS A 15 10.84 -8.14 0.94
CA CYS A 15 11.38 -9.39 0.42
C CYS A 15 11.44 -9.40 -1.11
N HIS A 16 12.45 -10.06 -1.66
CA HIS A 16 12.70 -10.15 -3.09
C HIS A 16 12.45 -11.56 -3.64
N GLY A 17 12.31 -11.67 -4.96
CA GLY A 17 12.12 -12.95 -5.64
C GLY A 17 10.82 -13.64 -5.22
N ILE A 18 10.86 -14.95 -5.02
CA ILE A 18 9.68 -15.74 -4.64
C ILE A 18 9.21 -15.44 -3.21
N ASP A 19 10.10 -14.94 -2.35
CA ASP A 19 9.77 -14.64 -0.96
C ASP A 19 8.87 -13.41 -0.82
N ALA A 20 8.72 -12.60 -1.87
CA ALA A 20 7.70 -11.55 -1.93
C ALA A 20 6.27 -12.08 -1.73
N TRP A 21 6.03 -13.36 -2.03
CA TRP A 21 4.73 -14.01 -1.81
C TRP A 21 4.56 -14.58 -0.39
N ARG A 22 5.64 -14.66 0.37
CA ARG A 22 5.67 -15.22 1.73
C ARG A 22 5.69 -14.12 2.79
N CYS A 23 6.42 -13.05 2.51
CA CYS A 23 6.58 -11.96 3.45
C CYS A 23 5.36 -11.03 3.46
N PRO A 24 4.98 -10.49 4.62
CA PRO A 24 3.93 -9.47 4.70
C PRO A 24 4.36 -8.17 4.02
N LEU A 25 3.38 -7.40 3.54
CA LEU A 25 3.59 -6.02 3.11
C LEU A 25 3.77 -5.11 4.34
N THR A 26 4.85 -4.35 4.36
CA THR A 26 5.12 -3.39 5.44
C THR A 26 4.31 -2.11 5.22
N LYS A 27 3.55 -1.70 6.24
CA LYS A 27 2.79 -0.44 6.22
C LYS A 27 3.70 0.72 6.60
N ALA A 28 3.92 1.64 5.66
CA ALA A 28 4.75 2.81 5.90
C ALA A 28 3.96 3.88 6.68
N ARG A 29 4.59 4.49 7.69
CA ARG A 29 4.01 5.69 8.35
C ARG A 29 4.15 6.91 7.46
N MET A 30 5.32 7.04 6.83
CA MET A 30 5.59 8.01 5.79
C MET A 30 5.63 7.24 4.46
N PRO A 31 4.70 7.51 3.53
CA PRO A 31 4.73 6.86 2.22
C PRO A 31 6.01 7.15 1.47
N TYR A 32 6.50 6.20 0.68
CA TYR A 32 7.56 6.48 -0.27
C TYR A 32 7.01 7.24 -1.48
N ILE A 33 7.82 8.15 -2.03
CA ILE A 33 7.50 8.90 -3.24
C ILE A 33 8.57 8.65 -4.31
N PHE A 34 8.13 8.52 -5.56
CA PHE A 34 9.01 8.30 -6.70
C PHE A 34 8.57 9.17 -7.86
N ASN A 35 9.53 9.64 -8.64
CA ASN A 35 9.27 10.22 -9.95
C ASN A 35 9.63 9.18 -11.01
N LEU A 36 8.63 8.55 -11.62
CA LEU A 36 8.81 7.45 -12.57
C LEU A 36 9.43 7.88 -13.91
N ARG A 37 9.49 9.19 -14.19
CA ARG A 37 10.21 9.70 -15.36
C ARG A 37 11.71 9.74 -15.12
N GLN A 38 12.13 10.03 -13.90
CA GLN A 38 13.54 10.12 -13.51
C GLN A 38 14.09 8.79 -13.00
N ASP A 39 13.28 8.06 -12.25
CA ASP A 39 13.57 6.74 -11.68
C ASP A 39 12.46 5.74 -12.05
N PRO A 40 12.52 5.14 -13.26
CA PRO A 40 11.55 4.15 -13.71
C PRO A 40 11.58 2.84 -12.92
N TYR A 41 12.69 2.54 -12.23
CA TYR A 41 12.94 1.26 -11.55
C TYR A 41 12.84 1.35 -10.02
N GLU A 42 12.58 2.54 -9.48
CA GLU A 42 12.36 2.77 -8.06
C GLU A 42 13.59 2.37 -7.22
N THR A 43 14.80 2.58 -7.74
CA THR A 43 16.05 2.20 -7.07
C THR A 43 16.56 3.27 -6.10
N ALA A 44 16.07 4.51 -6.21
CA ALA A 44 16.58 5.64 -5.42
C ALA A 44 16.62 5.39 -3.89
N PRO A 45 15.63 4.76 -3.23
CA PRO A 45 15.71 4.50 -1.78
C PRO A 45 16.82 3.54 -1.37
N PHE A 46 17.33 2.72 -2.29
CA PHE A 46 18.35 1.70 -2.01
C PHE A 46 19.74 2.15 -2.42
N GLU A 47 19.84 2.91 -3.52
CA GLU A 47 21.11 3.25 -4.16
C GLU A 47 21.49 4.73 -4.01
N ALA A 48 20.52 5.63 -3.83
CA ALA A 48 20.79 7.06 -3.72
C ALA A 48 21.04 7.46 -2.26
N GLY A 49 22.16 8.13 -2.01
CA GLY A 49 22.52 8.60 -0.66
C GLY A 49 21.65 9.75 -0.12
N GLU A 50 20.96 10.49 -1.00
CA GLU A 50 20.21 11.71 -0.64
C GLU A 50 18.70 11.56 -0.89
N TYR A 51 18.18 10.33 -1.00
CA TYR A 51 16.76 10.09 -1.26
C TYR A 51 15.85 10.75 -0.21
N ASP A 52 16.20 10.65 1.07
CA ASP A 52 15.37 11.20 2.15
C ASP A 52 15.27 12.73 2.07
N GLN A 53 16.37 13.41 1.75
CA GLN A 53 16.36 14.86 1.56
C GLN A 53 15.51 15.24 0.35
N TRP A 54 15.72 14.56 -0.79
CA TRP A 54 14.93 14.78 -2.00
C TRP A 54 13.43 14.54 -1.76
N MET A 55 13.07 13.50 -1.01
CA MET A 55 11.70 13.20 -0.64
C MET A 55 11.08 14.33 0.18
N VAL A 56 11.82 14.88 1.16
CA VAL A 56 11.35 16.00 2.00
C VAL A 56 11.11 17.25 1.16
N GLU A 57 12.00 17.56 0.21
CA GLU A 57 11.83 18.68 -0.72
C GLU A 57 10.59 18.53 -1.61
N HIS A 58 10.16 17.30 -1.88
CA HIS A 58 9.02 16.97 -2.74
C HIS A 58 7.75 16.53 -1.96
N LEU A 59 7.70 16.79 -0.64
CA LEU A 59 6.54 16.53 0.21
C LEU A 59 5.18 17.03 -0.34
N PRO A 60 5.06 18.18 -1.03
CA PRO A 60 3.78 18.62 -1.58
C PRO A 60 3.14 17.60 -2.54
N PHE A 61 3.94 16.84 -3.28
CA PHE A 61 3.43 15.80 -4.18
C PHE A 61 2.88 14.58 -3.42
N MET A 62 3.42 14.29 -2.24
CA MET A 62 2.88 13.27 -1.35
C MET A 62 1.46 13.63 -0.90
N TYR A 63 1.23 14.90 -0.56
CA TYR A 63 -0.09 15.41 -0.20
C TYR A 63 -1.05 15.39 -1.40
N LEU A 64 -0.59 15.78 -2.58
CA LEU A 64 -1.39 15.73 -3.80
C LEU A 64 -1.94 14.33 -4.06
N GLY A 65 -1.09 13.30 -4.01
CA GLY A 65 -1.56 11.95 -4.30
C GLY A 65 -2.31 11.29 -3.14
N SER A 66 -2.16 11.74 -1.88
CA SER A 66 -3.07 11.32 -0.80
C SER A 66 -4.48 11.91 -0.99
N ALA A 67 -4.59 13.18 -1.38
CA ALA A 67 -5.86 13.81 -1.75
C ALA A 67 -6.52 13.08 -2.93
N THR A 68 -5.75 12.77 -3.99
CA THR A 68 -6.27 12.03 -5.15
C THR A 68 -6.73 10.62 -4.77
N THR A 69 -6.00 9.93 -3.88
CA THR A 69 -6.40 8.62 -3.36
C THR A 69 -7.70 8.72 -2.57
N PHE A 70 -7.86 9.78 -1.78
CA PHE A 70 -9.07 10.02 -1.01
C PHE A 70 -10.29 10.27 -1.91
N GLU A 71 -10.16 11.10 -2.94
CA GLU A 71 -11.22 11.34 -3.93
C GLU A 71 -11.62 10.04 -4.64
N TRP A 72 -10.64 9.23 -5.03
CA TRP A 72 -10.91 7.93 -5.63
C TRP A 72 -11.65 6.98 -4.66
N LEU A 73 -11.24 6.94 -3.39
CA LEU A 73 -11.94 6.14 -2.36
C LEU A 73 -13.36 6.66 -2.09
N GLN A 74 -13.62 7.96 -2.22
CA GLN A 74 -14.98 8.50 -2.10
C GLN A 74 -15.93 7.96 -3.17
N SER A 75 -15.44 7.71 -4.39
CA SER A 75 -16.26 7.13 -5.46
C SER A 75 -16.85 5.76 -5.11
N PHE A 76 -16.26 5.02 -4.16
CA PHE A 76 -16.79 3.74 -3.69
C PHE A 76 -18.07 3.88 -2.86
N GLN A 77 -18.42 5.08 -2.39
CA GLN A 77 -19.72 5.32 -1.79
C GLN A 77 -20.84 5.25 -2.84
N GLU A 78 -20.58 5.79 -4.03
CA GLU A 78 -21.52 5.75 -5.16
C GLU A 78 -21.48 4.39 -5.87
N PHE A 79 -20.29 3.81 -5.99
CA PHE A 79 -20.06 2.55 -6.70
C PHE A 79 -19.37 1.53 -5.80
N PRO A 80 -20.12 0.86 -4.89
CA PRO A 80 -19.52 -0.08 -3.96
C PRO A 80 -18.91 -1.30 -4.67
N PRO A 81 -17.74 -1.78 -4.22
CA PRO A 81 -17.13 -2.98 -4.77
C PRO A 81 -18.03 -4.19 -4.54
N ARG A 82 -18.26 -4.98 -5.59
CA ARG A 82 -19.14 -6.16 -5.53
C ARG A 82 -18.56 -7.34 -4.75
N GLN A 83 -17.25 -7.36 -4.55
CA GLN A 83 -16.53 -8.45 -3.89
C GLN A 83 -15.52 -7.88 -2.90
N VAL A 84 -15.45 -8.50 -1.73
CA VAL A 84 -14.39 -8.24 -0.76
C VAL A 84 -13.07 -8.75 -1.36
N PRO A 85 -11.94 -8.02 -1.23
CA PRO A 85 -10.65 -8.51 -1.67
C PRO A 85 -10.35 -9.90 -1.10
N GLY A 86 -9.91 -10.81 -1.96
CA GLY A 86 -9.46 -12.13 -1.52
C GLY A 86 -8.22 -12.00 -0.66
N THR A 87 -8.21 -12.69 0.49
CA THR A 87 -7.03 -12.81 1.34
C THR A 87 -6.56 -14.26 1.34
N TRP A 88 -5.25 -14.48 1.32
CA TRP A 88 -4.65 -15.81 1.44
C TRP A 88 -4.61 -16.32 2.88
N SER A 89 -5.06 -15.50 3.84
CA SER A 89 -5.12 -15.86 5.25
C SER A 89 -6.37 -16.70 5.54
N ILE A 90 -6.27 -17.53 6.58
CA ILE A 90 -7.35 -18.41 7.03
C ILE A 90 -8.48 -17.59 7.70
N ASP A 91 -8.25 -16.32 8.00
CA ASP A 91 -9.19 -15.44 8.71
C ASP A 91 -10.58 -15.41 8.05
N GLN A 92 -10.62 -15.30 6.72
CA GLN A 92 -11.89 -15.30 5.98
C GLN A 92 -12.65 -16.62 6.08
N ILE A 93 -11.92 -17.75 6.19
CA ILE A 93 -12.53 -19.08 6.33
C ILE A 93 -13.04 -19.26 7.76
N VAL A 94 -12.24 -18.84 8.74
CA VAL A 94 -12.59 -18.88 10.17
C VAL A 94 -13.83 -18.03 10.48
N GLU A 95 -13.91 -16.84 9.90
CA GLU A 95 -15.06 -15.94 10.05
C GLU A 95 -16.34 -16.57 9.45
N LYS A 96 -16.26 -17.11 8.23
CA LYS A 96 -17.38 -17.83 7.59
C LYS A 96 -17.84 -19.05 8.39
N MET A 97 -16.92 -19.75 9.03
CA MET A 97 -17.21 -20.94 9.84
C MET A 97 -17.68 -20.59 11.28
N GLN A 98 -17.68 -19.32 11.67
CA GLN A 98 -18.09 -18.84 13.01
C GLN A 98 -17.43 -19.61 14.17
N ILE A 99 -16.19 -20.06 13.97
CA ILE A 99 -15.50 -20.99 14.90
C ILE A 99 -15.44 -20.39 16.31
N TRP A 100 -15.11 -19.11 16.40
CA TRP A 100 -14.96 -18.39 17.67
C TRP A 100 -16.28 -18.00 18.35
N GLN A 101 -17.41 -17.99 17.62
CA GLN A 101 -18.73 -17.75 18.24
C GLN A 101 -19.19 -18.94 19.08
N ARG A 102 -18.67 -20.14 18.79
CA ARG A 102 -18.92 -21.36 19.58
C ARG A 102 -17.91 -21.54 20.72
N ALA A 103 -16.83 -20.76 20.74
CA ALA A 103 -15.87 -20.74 21.83
C ALA A 103 -16.46 -19.97 23.02
N GLN A 104 -17.48 -20.53 23.66
CA GLN A 104 -17.87 -20.10 24.99
C GLN A 104 -16.76 -20.53 25.96
N TYR A 105 -15.89 -19.59 26.33
CA TYR A 105 -15.08 -19.76 27.53
C TYR A 105 -16.05 -19.85 28.73
N LYS A 106 -16.02 -21.00 29.41
CA LYS A 106 -16.58 -21.11 30.77
C LYS A 106 -15.68 -20.37 31.75
#